data_AF-A0A319C4F0-F1
#
_entry.id   AF-A0A319C4F0-F1
#
_cell.length_a   1.000
_cell.length_b   1.000
_cell.length_c   1.000
_cell.angle_alpha   90.00
_cell.angle_beta   90.00
_cell.angle_gamma   90.00
#
_symmetry.space_group_name_H-M   'P 1'
#
loop_
_entity.id
_entity.type
_entity.pdbx_description
1 polymer ?
#
loop_
_entity_poly.entity_id
_entity_poly.type
_entity_poly.pdbx_seq_one_letter_code
_entity_poly.pdbx_strand_id
1 'polypeptide(L)'
;MRAKLFRFDRESKEWKERGTGDVRLLKHKENQKTRLVMRRDKTLKVCANHYIVPDMTLSANVGSDRSWVWSAAADVSEGEPEACTLAIRFANSENANLFKEAFETAQKENEKLLNQQ
;
A
#
# COMPACT_ATOMS: atom_id res chain seq x y z
N MET A 1 -9.52 4.47 -5.19
CA MET A 1 -9.38 5.83 -4.62
C MET A 1 -8.12 6.44 -5.21
N ARG A 2 -8.16 7.71 -5.64
CA ARG A 2 -7.01 8.35 -6.28
C ARG A 2 -5.94 8.74 -5.26
N ALA A 3 -4.68 8.43 -5.54
CA ALA A 3 -3.55 8.69 -4.66
C ALA A 3 -2.25 8.91 -5.42
N LYS A 4 -1.24 9.41 -4.71
CA LYS A 4 0.16 9.44 -5.14
C LYS A 4 1.00 8.57 -4.20
N LEU A 5 1.76 7.65 -4.78
CA LEU A 5 2.62 6.70 -4.08
C LEU A 5 4.09 7.10 -4.23
N PHE A 6 4.83 6.95 -3.14
CA PHE A 6 6.26 7.21 -3.02
C PHE A 6 6.95 5.97 -2.46
N ARG A 7 8.23 5.79 -2.83
CA ARG A 7 9.15 4.82 -2.22
C ARG A 7 10.27 5.58 -1.53
N PHE A 8 10.64 5.15 -0.33
CA PHE A 8 11.83 5.66 0.33
C PHE A 8 13.08 5.03 -0.28
N ASP A 9 13.98 5.86 -0.79
CA ASP A 9 15.29 5.46 -1.28
C ASP A 9 16.28 5.47 -0.12
N ARG A 10 16.85 4.31 0.21
CA ARG A 10 17.74 4.18 1.37
C ARG A 10 19.13 4.76 1.12
N GLU A 11 19.58 4.81 -0.12
CA GLU A 11 20.91 5.32 -0.48
C GLU A 11 20.91 6.84 -0.44
N SER A 12 19.95 7.48 -1.12
CA SER A 12 19.82 8.95 -1.12
C SER A 12 19.04 9.50 0.08
N LYS A 13 18.46 8.64 0.92
CA LYS A 13 17.66 8.99 2.12
C LYS A 13 16.50 9.94 1.80
N GLU A 14 15.82 9.73 0.67
CA GLU A 14 14.77 10.61 0.20
C GLU A 14 13.52 9.86 -0.28
N TRP A 15 12.40 10.57 -0.37
CA TRP A 15 11.16 10.03 -0.96
C TRP A 15 11.13 10.27 -2.46
N LYS A 16 11.08 9.19 -3.25
CA LYS A 16 10.94 9.24 -4.71
C LYS A 16 9.51 8.89 -5.12
N GLU A 17 8.92 9.65 -6.04
CA GLU A 17 7.60 9.33 -6.58
C GLU A 17 7.65 7.99 -7.33
N ARG A 18 6.74 7.07 -6.98
CA ARG A 18 6.63 5.74 -7.60
C ARG A 18 5.47 5.65 -8.57
N GLY A 19 4.40 6.43 -8.35
CA GLY A 19 3.27 6.50 -9.28
C GLY A 19 2.09 7.33 -8.76
N THR A 20 1.28 7.83 -9.68
CA THR A 20 0.00 8.49 -9.40
C THR A 20 -1.12 7.74 -10.13
N GLY A 21 -2.23 7.47 -9.45
CA GLY A 21 -3.37 6.75 -10.01
C GLY A 21 -4.33 6.22 -8.95
N ASP A 22 -5.12 5.20 -9.30
CA ASP A 22 -6.06 4.58 -8.38
C ASP A 22 -5.42 3.44 -7.57
N VAL A 23 -5.48 3.55 -6.23
CA VAL A 23 -5.22 2.45 -5.31
C VAL A 23 -6.50 1.65 -5.06
N ARG A 24 -6.37 0.32 -5.03
CA ARG A 24 -7.44 -0.63 -4.74
C ARG A 24 -6.96 -1.70 -3.76
N LEU A 25 -7.81 -2.05 -2.81
CA LEU A 25 -7.66 -3.26 -1.99
C LEU A 25 -8.54 -4.35 -2.62
N LEU A 26 -7.90 -5.44 -3.08
CA LEU A 26 -8.55 -6.48 -3.87
C LEU A 26 -8.52 -7.79 -3.11
N LYS A 27 -9.69 -8.31 -2.77
CA LYS A 27 -9.88 -9.62 -2.15
C LYS A 27 -9.95 -10.71 -3.22
N HIS A 28 -9.11 -11.72 -3.09
CA HIS A 28 -9.12 -12.87 -3.99
C HIS A 28 -10.33 -13.76 -3.71
N LYS A 29 -11.00 -14.28 -4.75
CA LYS A 29 -12.27 -15.02 -4.60
C LYS A 29 -12.14 -16.42 -4.00
N GLU A 30 -10.98 -17.06 -4.17
CA GLU A 30 -10.77 -18.43 -3.69
C GLU A 30 -10.11 -18.41 -2.31
N ASN A 31 -8.83 -18.01 -2.23
CA ASN A 31 -8.08 -17.95 -0.97
C ASN A 31 -8.49 -16.82 -0.01
N GLN A 32 -9.43 -15.93 -0.38
CA GLN A 32 -9.91 -14.81 0.42
C GLN A 32 -8.87 -13.77 0.85
N LYS A 33 -7.60 -13.88 0.42
CA LYS A 33 -6.53 -12.95 0.80
C LYS A 33 -6.68 -11.62 0.06
N THR A 34 -6.58 -10.53 0.79
CA THR A 34 -6.63 -9.16 0.25
C THR A 34 -5.23 -8.63 -0.08
N ARG A 35 -5.07 -8.03 -1.27
CA ARG A 35 -3.85 -7.35 -1.70
C ARG A 35 -4.08 -5.89 -2.06
N LEU A 36 -3.08 -5.06 -1.84
CA LEU A 36 -3.04 -3.70 -2.36
C LEU A 36 -2.52 -3.75 -3.80
N VAL A 37 -3.26 -3.15 -4.72
CA VAL A 37 -2.83 -2.94 -6.10
C VAL A 37 -3.02 -1.48 -6.48
N MET A 38 -1.98 -0.88 -7.06
CA MET A 38 -2.04 0.48 -7.61
C MET A 38 -1.42 0.51 -9.00
N ARG A 39 -2.06 1.22 -9.93
CA ARG A 39 -1.58 1.38 -11.31
C ARG A 39 -1.41 2.86 -11.64
N ARG A 40 -0.37 3.17 -12.41
CA ARG A 40 -0.09 4.52 -12.91
C ARG A 40 -1.14 4.94 -13.94
N ASP A 41 -1.56 6.20 -13.90
CA ASP A 41 -2.40 6.78 -14.93
C ASP A 41 -1.78 6.62 -16.32
N LYS A 42 -2.63 6.54 -17.35
CA LYS A 42 -2.30 6.43 -18.78
C LYS A 42 -1.60 5.11 -19.17
N THR A 43 -0.50 4.76 -18.50
CA THR A 43 0.32 3.58 -18.83
C THR A 43 -0.24 2.28 -18.25
N LEU A 44 -1.06 2.36 -17.20
CA LEU A 44 -1.61 1.21 -16.46
C LEU A 44 -0.56 0.27 -15.86
N LYS A 45 0.72 0.67 -15.85
CA LYS A 45 1.82 -0.05 -15.21
C LYS A 45 1.56 -0.13 -13.70
N VAL A 46 1.79 -1.30 -13.13
CA VAL A 46 1.64 -1.53 -11.68
C VAL A 46 2.76 -0.76 -10.97
N CYS A 47 2.43 -0.08 -9.88
CA CYS A 47 3.42 0.62 -9.03
C CYS A 47 3.35 0.22 -7.56
N ALA A 48 2.38 -0.60 -7.17
CA ALA A 48 2.36 -1.37 -5.94
C ALA A 48 1.53 -2.64 -6.15
N ASN A 49 2.02 -3.75 -5.63
CA ASN A 49 1.34 -5.04 -5.63
C ASN A 49 1.91 -5.91 -4.50
N HIS A 50 1.23 -5.94 -3.36
CA HIS A 50 1.60 -6.76 -2.21
C HIS A 50 0.35 -7.17 -1.43
N TYR A 51 0.43 -8.31 -0.73
CA TYR A 51 -0.59 -8.66 0.26
C TYR A 51 -0.57 -7.69 1.43
N ILE A 52 -1.75 -7.45 2.02
CA ILE A 52 -1.84 -6.78 3.32
C ILE A 52 -1.56 -7.84 4.38
N VAL A 53 -0.51 -7.69 5.16
CA VAL A 53 -0.09 -8.68 6.15
C VAL A 53 -0.13 -8.11 7.58
N PRO A 54 -0.29 -8.95 8.62
CA PRO A 54 -0.55 -8.51 10.00
C PRO A 54 0.54 -7.65 10.62
N ASP A 55 1.78 -7.76 10.13
CA ASP A 55 2.95 -7.03 10.60
C ASP A 55 3.11 -5.63 9.98
N MET A 56 2.25 -5.26 9.02
CA MET A 56 2.27 -3.91 8.42
C MET A 56 1.64 -2.86 9.36
N THR A 57 2.40 -1.83 9.72
CA THR A 57 1.86 -0.70 10.50
C THR A 57 1.76 0.56 9.64
N LEU A 58 0.55 1.12 9.50
CA LEU A 58 0.35 2.45 8.91
C LEU A 58 0.69 3.55 9.91
N SER A 59 1.80 4.22 9.67
CA SER A 59 2.26 5.37 10.47
C SER A 59 1.94 6.68 9.75
N ALA A 60 1.53 7.70 10.51
CA ALA A 60 1.35 9.04 9.96
C ALA A 60 2.70 9.59 9.48
N ASN A 61 2.70 10.29 8.34
CA ASN A 61 3.90 11.02 7.91
C ASN A 61 3.98 12.36 8.65
N VAL A 62 5.15 12.70 9.19
CA VAL A 62 5.35 13.98 9.91
C VAL A 62 5.01 15.15 8.98
N GLY A 63 4.13 16.04 9.43
CA GLY A 63 3.70 17.21 8.65
C GLY A 63 2.64 16.93 7.59
N SER A 64 1.99 15.75 7.59
CA SER A 64 0.86 15.45 6.69
C SER A 64 -0.27 14.73 7.40
N ASP A 65 -1.48 15.31 7.34
CA ASP A 65 -2.75 14.72 7.79
C ASP A 65 -3.40 13.76 6.76
N ARG A 66 -2.82 13.70 5.56
CA ARG A 66 -3.36 12.97 4.40
C ARG A 66 -2.39 11.96 3.79
N SER A 67 -1.43 11.47 4.58
CA SER A 67 -0.44 10.49 4.13
C SER A 67 -0.19 9.41 5.15
N TRP A 68 0.01 8.18 4.67
CA TRP A 68 0.41 7.03 5.49
C TRP A 68 1.71 6.43 4.97
N VAL A 69 2.51 5.89 5.89
CA VAL A 69 3.77 5.21 5.64
C VAL A 69 3.70 3.78 6.16
N TRP A 70 4.17 2.80 5.40
CA TRP A 70 4.32 1.41 5.85
C TRP A 70 5.51 0.74 5.15
N SER A 71 5.96 -0.38 5.71
CA SER A 71 6.94 -1.26 5.07
C SER A 71 6.23 -2.47 4.49
N ALA A 72 6.52 -2.78 3.23
CA ALA A 72 6.09 -4.01 2.57
C ALA A 72 7.31 -4.89 2.33
N ALA A 73 7.31 -6.11 2.88
CA ALA A 73 8.44 -7.04 2.74
C ALA A 73 8.55 -7.68 1.35
N ALA A 74 7.43 -7.79 0.62
CA ALA A 74 7.35 -8.50 -0.66
C ALA A 74 6.40 -7.77 -1.64
N ASP A 75 6.82 -6.60 -2.12
CA ASP A 75 6.13 -5.91 -3.21
C ASP A 75 6.65 -6.41 -4.56
N VAL A 76 5.75 -6.90 -5.42
CA VAL A 76 6.09 -7.52 -6.72
C VAL A 76 5.75 -6.62 -7.90
N SER A 77 5.69 -5.30 -7.69
CA SER A 77 5.27 -4.38 -8.77
C SER A 77 6.30 -4.22 -9.89
N GLU A 78 7.56 -4.57 -9.65
CA GLU A 78 8.67 -4.52 -10.61
C GLU A 78 9.16 -5.94 -11.02
N GLY A 79 8.38 -6.99 -10.74
CA GLY A 79 8.70 -8.38 -11.08
C GLY A 79 8.92 -9.25 -9.84
N GLU A 80 10.14 -9.28 -9.33
CA GLU A 80 10.51 -10.06 -8.15
C GLU A 80 10.05 -9.38 -6.84
N PRO A 81 9.83 -10.16 -5.75
CA PRO A 81 9.50 -9.59 -4.45
C PRO A 81 10.62 -8.70 -3.91
N GLU A 82 10.32 -7.44 -3.66
CA GLU A 82 11.25 -6.48 -3.06
C GLU A 82 10.70 -5.90 -1.74
N ALA A 83 11.55 -5.80 -0.74
CA ALA A 83 11.25 -5.09 0.49
C ALA A 83 11.34 -3.58 0.26
N CYS A 84 10.25 -2.84 0.49
CA CYS A 84 10.20 -1.41 0.29
C CYS A 84 9.46 -0.68 1.42
N THR A 85 9.88 0.56 1.70
CA THR A 85 9.13 1.47 2.56
C THR A 85 8.35 2.44 1.66
N LEU A 86 7.04 2.43 1.81
CA LEU A 86 6.11 3.16 0.95
C LEU A 86 5.44 4.28 1.72
N ALA A 87 5.20 5.39 1.04
CA ALA A 87 4.30 6.43 1.50
C ALA A 87 3.21 6.66 0.46
N ILE A 88 1.96 6.76 0.90
CA ILE A 88 0.82 7.08 0.04
C ILE A 88 0.21 8.39 0.52
N ARG A 89 -0.12 9.28 -0.42
CA ARG A 89 -0.73 10.57 -0.17
C ARG A 89 -2.05 10.68 -0.92
N PHE A 90 -3.08 11.13 -0.22
CA PHE A 90 -4.42 11.34 -0.75
C PHE A 90 -4.72 12.82 -0.95
N ALA A 91 -5.84 13.13 -1.61
CA ALA A 91 -6.25 14.51 -1.85
C ALA A 91 -6.54 15.27 -0.54
N ASN A 92 -7.18 14.60 0.42
CA ASN A 92 -7.61 15.14 1.71
C ASN A 92 -7.49 14.09 2.82
N SER A 93 -7.64 14.52 4.07
CA SER A 93 -7.55 13.68 5.27
C SER A 93 -8.67 12.63 5.34
N GLU A 94 -9.87 12.96 4.89
CA GLU A 94 -11.02 12.03 4.82
C GLU A 94 -10.67 10.78 4.00
N ASN A 95 -10.16 10.96 2.77
CA ASN A 95 -9.74 9.85 1.92
C ASN A 95 -8.60 9.04 2.56
N ALA A 96 -7.65 9.72 3.22
CA ALA A 96 -6.57 9.04 3.92
C ALA A 96 -7.10 8.16 5.06
N ASN A 97 -8.07 8.64 5.83
CA ASN A 97 -8.67 7.89 6.93
C ASN A 97 -9.51 6.71 6.43
N LEU A 98 -10.30 6.89 5.36
CA LEU A 98 -11.03 5.81 4.71
C LEU A 98 -10.09 4.71 4.19
N PHE A 99 -8.95 5.10 3.61
CA PHE A 99 -7.94 4.12 3.20
C PHE A 99 -7.38 3.35 4.40
N LYS A 100 -7.04 4.05 5.50
CA LYS A 100 -6.51 3.42 6.70
C LYS A 100 -7.49 2.41 7.30
N GLU A 101 -8.75 2.79 7.44
CA GLU A 101 -9.80 1.90 7.96
C GLU A 101 -9.98 0.65 7.08
N ALA A 102 -10.01 0.82 5.76
CA ALA A 102 -10.10 -0.31 4.83
C ALA A 102 -8.85 -1.21 4.87
N PHE A 103 -7.66 -0.62 5.02
CA PHE A 103 -6.39 -1.34 5.14
C PHE A 103 -6.34 -2.18 6.42
N GLU A 104 -6.69 -1.59 7.57
CA GLU A 104 -6.70 -2.27 8.86
C GLU A 104 -7.77 -3.37 8.92
N THR A 105 -8.93 -3.14 8.29
CA THR A 105 -9.95 -4.20 8.11
C THR A 105 -9.39 -5.37 7.32
N ALA A 106 -8.79 -5.10 6.16
CA ALA A 106 -8.17 -6.13 5.31
C ALA A 106 -7.02 -6.87 6.04
N GLN A 107 -6.26 -6.16 6.87
CA GLN A 107 -5.21 -6.74 7.69
C GLN A 107 -5.76 -7.76 8.69
N LYS A 108 -6.80 -7.41 9.45
CA LYS A 108 -7.46 -8.30 10.41
C LYS A 108 -8.09 -9.51 9.71
N GLU A 109 -8.65 -9.32 8.52
CA GLU A 109 -9.18 -10.44 7.72
C GLU A 109 -8.07 -11.39 7.26
N ASN A 110 -6.96 -10.85 6.75
CA ASN A 110 -5.85 -11.66 6.29
C ASN A 110 -5.11 -12.37 7.43
N GLU A 111 -5.01 -11.76 8.62
CA GLU A 111 -4.44 -12.38 9.82
C GLU A 111 -5.14 -13.71 10.14
N LYS A 112 -6.48 -13.72 10.12
CA LYS A 112 -7.26 -14.94 10.36
C LYS A 112 -6.94 -16.05 9.35
N LEU A 113 -6.69 -15.68 8.09
CA LEU A 113 -6.41 -16.63 7.01
C LEU A 113 -4.97 -17.16 7.05
N LEU A 114 -4.03 -16.34 7.50
CA LEU A 114 -2.61 -16.72 7.59
C LEU A 114 -2.34 -17.60 8.81
N ASN A 115 -3.05 -17.38 9.91
CA ASN A 115 -2.92 -18.19 11.13
C ASN A 115 -3.63 -19.56 11.01
N GLN A 116 -4.37 -19.81 9.92
CA GLN A 116 -5.05 -21.08 9.64
C GLN A 116 -4.24 -22.03 8.73
N GLN A 117 -3.05 -21.61 8.29
CA GLN A 117 -2.11 -22.43 7.51
C GLN A 117 -0.98 -22.93 8.40
#